data_AF-A0A8G1EAB8-F1
#
_entry.id   AF-A0A8G1EAB8-F1
#
_cell.length_a   1.000
_cell.length_b   1.000
_cell.length_c   1.000
_cell.angle_alpha   90.00
_cell.angle_beta   90.00
_cell.angle_gamma   90.00
#
_symmetry.space_group_name_H-M   'P 1'
#
loop_
_entity.id
_entity.type
_entity.pdbx_description
1 polymer ?
#
loop_
_entity_poly.entity_id
_entity_poly.type
_entity_poly.pdbx_seq_one_letter_code
_entity_poly.pdbx_strand_id
1 'polypeptide(L)'
;MLRLLVLAALVAPATAFASPDLTYQCGGELGFTVRIETETGVAVFSGPFEAELTFEQDHWFNEAREVQFWDEEEPPQLFLGSEQFDCGFAPGGAGYAQPAPEATEATPAPVAKPYASVKGWEVSALFDGATFVSCGGASQQAAGLLKVDQAPWGWEITVPASRTEGFEGGLVTIDGKPVDSQFGFTPESTAIAGISEGQLDALFNGTSLTTRINGEPETTWSLAGSGAMVGKVEECFQRQGVR
;
A
#
# COMPACT_ATOMS: atom_id res chain seq x y z
N MET A 1 -9.95 60.93 45.41
CA MET A 1 -10.54 60.31 44.19
C MET A 1 -9.42 60.10 43.18
N LEU A 2 -8.87 58.88 43.09
CA LEU A 2 -7.78 58.54 42.18
C LEU A 2 -8.36 57.62 41.09
N ARG A 3 -8.41 58.09 39.84
CA ARG A 3 -8.92 57.33 38.70
C ARG A 3 -7.83 56.40 38.17
N LEU A 4 -8.06 55.11 38.28
CA LEU A 4 -7.23 54.05 37.69
C LEU A 4 -7.54 53.98 36.19
N LEU A 5 -6.56 54.33 35.34
CA LEU A 5 -6.64 54.11 33.89
C LEU A 5 -6.17 52.68 33.59
N VAL A 6 -7.08 51.85 33.10
CA VAL A 6 -6.78 50.52 32.57
C VAL A 6 -6.40 50.68 31.10
N LEU A 7 -5.11 50.51 30.76
CA LEU A 7 -4.68 50.34 29.38
C LEU A 7 -4.98 48.89 28.95
N ALA A 8 -5.96 48.72 28.06
CA ALA A 8 -6.14 47.47 27.34
C ALA A 8 -5.14 47.42 26.18
N ALA A 9 -4.14 46.55 26.27
CA ALA A 9 -3.25 46.25 25.15
C ALA A 9 -3.98 45.32 24.16
N LEU A 10 -4.20 45.82 22.94
CA LEU A 10 -4.67 45.01 21.82
C LEU A 10 -3.52 44.12 21.35
N VAL A 11 -3.58 42.83 21.64
CA VAL A 11 -2.70 41.81 21.05
C VAL A 11 -3.25 41.51 19.66
N ALA A 12 -2.53 41.92 18.62
CA ALA A 12 -2.83 41.51 17.25
C ALA A 12 -2.53 40.00 17.10
N PRO A 13 -3.37 39.22 16.40
CA PRO A 13 -3.07 37.82 16.12
C PRO A 13 -1.81 37.74 15.26
N ALA A 14 -0.84 36.94 15.70
CA ALA A 14 0.31 36.59 14.88
C ALA A 14 -0.19 35.74 13.71
N THR A 15 -0.01 36.22 12.48
CA THR A 15 -0.15 35.40 11.29
C THR A 15 1.05 34.46 11.22
N ALA A 16 0.82 33.16 11.46
CA ALA A 16 1.82 32.14 11.19
C ALA A 16 2.11 32.16 9.68
N PHE A 17 3.35 32.45 9.31
CA PHE A 17 3.80 32.35 7.93
C PHE A 17 4.21 30.90 7.71
N ALA A 18 3.48 30.18 6.85
CA ALA A 18 3.93 28.88 6.39
C ALA A 18 5.28 29.05 5.67
N SER A 19 6.29 28.28 6.08
CA SER A 19 7.57 28.26 5.37
C SER A 19 7.37 27.77 3.94
N PRO A 20 8.17 28.27 2.98
CA PRO A 20 8.12 27.78 1.62
C PRO A 20 8.53 26.31 1.54
N ASP A 21 7.98 25.61 0.55
CA ASP A 21 8.40 24.26 0.18
C ASP A 21 9.82 24.30 -0.39
N LEU A 22 10.71 23.45 0.14
CA LEU A 22 12.10 23.31 -0.31
C LEU A 22 12.22 22.03 -1.13
N THR A 23 12.75 22.11 -2.35
CA THR A 23 12.91 20.94 -3.23
C THR A 23 14.37 20.56 -3.37
N TYR A 24 14.63 19.25 -3.26
CA TYR A 24 15.96 18.64 -3.32
C TYR A 24 16.00 17.54 -4.39
N GLN A 25 17.16 17.39 -5.04
CA GLN A 25 17.44 16.30 -5.98
C GLN A 25 18.64 15.47 -5.49
N CYS A 26 18.45 14.17 -5.29
CA CYS A 26 19.37 13.31 -4.55
C CYS A 26 19.83 12.11 -5.39
N GLY A 27 20.56 12.40 -6.48
CA GLY A 27 21.08 11.38 -7.39
C GLY A 27 20.01 10.67 -8.24
N GLY A 28 20.34 10.35 -9.49
CA GLY A 28 19.41 9.67 -10.40
C GLY A 28 18.08 10.41 -10.56
N GLU A 29 16.97 9.67 -10.44
CA GLU A 29 15.60 10.19 -10.52
C GLU A 29 15.00 10.54 -9.15
N LEU A 30 15.75 10.36 -8.05
CA LEU A 30 15.24 10.61 -6.71
C LEU A 30 15.21 12.12 -6.43
N GLY A 31 14.01 12.66 -6.27
CA GLY A 31 13.76 14.03 -5.84
C GLY A 31 12.64 14.06 -4.80
N PHE A 32 12.66 15.07 -3.93
CA PHE A 32 11.62 15.26 -2.92
C PHE A 32 11.44 16.74 -2.57
N THR A 33 10.31 17.02 -1.91
CA THR A 33 9.99 18.31 -1.33
C THR A 33 9.88 18.17 0.18
N VAL A 34 10.38 19.15 0.93
CA VAL A 34 10.20 19.27 2.38
C VAL A 34 9.55 20.60 2.69
N ARG A 35 8.46 20.55 3.46
CA ARG A 35 7.87 21.73 4.09
C ARG A 35 8.23 21.76 5.56
N ILE A 36 9.02 22.73 5.99
CA ILE A 36 9.48 22.85 7.38
C ILE A 36 8.57 23.79 8.17
N GLU A 37 7.90 23.27 9.19
CA GLU A 37 7.12 24.06 10.14
C GLU A 37 7.98 24.37 11.38
N THR A 38 8.71 25.48 11.32
CA THR A 38 9.66 25.87 12.38
C THR A 38 9.01 26.09 13.75
N GLU A 39 7.72 26.47 13.78
CA GLU A 39 6.97 26.66 15.02
C GLU A 39 6.69 25.35 15.77
N THR A 40 6.49 24.26 15.02
CA THR A 40 6.13 22.94 15.57
C THR A 40 7.33 22.00 15.66
N GLY A 41 8.43 22.29 14.95
CA GLY A 41 9.56 21.38 14.83
C GLY A 41 9.23 20.13 14.00
N VAL A 42 8.25 20.26 13.11
CA VAL A 42 7.76 19.22 12.22
C VAL A 42 8.09 19.60 10.78
N ALA A 43 8.40 18.62 9.95
CA ALA A 43 8.48 18.81 8.51
C ALA A 43 7.67 17.75 7.76
N VAL A 44 7.10 18.10 6.61
CA VAL A 44 6.42 17.13 5.73
C VAL A 44 7.35 16.79 4.59
N PHE A 45 7.74 15.52 4.50
CA PHE A 45 8.50 14.94 3.39
C PHE A 45 7.53 14.41 2.34
N SER A 46 7.71 14.84 1.09
CA SER A 46 6.96 14.38 -0.08
C SER A 46 7.92 13.94 -1.18
N GLY A 47 8.09 12.63 -1.35
CA GLY A 47 8.96 12.00 -2.35
C GLY A 47 8.34 10.72 -2.90
N PRO A 48 9.04 9.57 -2.91
CA PRO A 48 8.45 8.26 -3.25
C PRO A 48 7.30 7.83 -2.34
N PHE A 49 7.19 8.45 -1.17
CA PHE A 49 6.11 8.34 -0.20
C PHE A 49 5.99 9.65 0.58
N GLU A 50 4.94 9.77 1.38
CA GLU A 50 4.73 10.88 2.31
C GLU A 50 5.09 10.47 3.75
N ALA A 51 5.76 11.36 4.48
CA ALA A 51 6.10 11.16 5.89
C ALA A 51 6.16 12.49 6.64
N GLU A 52 5.74 12.47 7.90
CA GLU A 52 5.98 13.56 8.85
C GLU A 52 7.33 13.33 9.54
N LEU A 53 8.23 14.29 9.48
CA LEU A 53 9.56 14.25 10.09
C LEU A 53 9.57 15.12 11.35
N THR A 54 10.23 14.66 12.40
CA THR A 54 10.52 15.44 13.62
C THR A 54 11.98 15.85 13.65
N PHE A 55 12.27 17.06 14.15
CA PHE A 55 13.66 17.53 14.26
C PHE A 55 14.33 16.94 15.52
N GLU A 56 15.37 16.13 15.33
CA GLU A 56 16.14 15.50 16.40
C GLU A 56 17.65 15.62 16.16
N GLN A 57 18.39 16.01 17.19
CA GLN A 57 19.85 16.04 17.27
C GLN A 57 20.63 16.86 16.22
N ASP A 58 20.01 17.31 15.13
CA ASP A 58 20.51 18.16 14.02
C ASP A 58 19.87 17.81 12.65
N HIS A 59 18.94 16.87 12.60
CA HIS A 59 18.30 16.43 11.36
C HIS A 59 16.82 16.15 11.53
N TRP A 60 16.14 16.00 10.40
CA TRP A 60 14.74 15.62 10.32
C TRP A 60 14.61 14.11 10.24
N PHE A 61 13.80 13.49 11.09
CA PHE A 61 13.74 12.04 11.22
C PHE A 61 12.31 11.49 11.27
N ASN A 62 12.09 10.31 10.69
CA ASN A 62 10.92 9.48 10.94
C ASN A 62 11.35 8.01 11.10
N GLU A 63 11.25 7.48 12.31
CA GLU A 63 11.63 6.09 12.64
C GLU A 63 10.80 5.06 11.88
N ALA A 64 9.49 5.25 11.78
CA ALA A 64 8.58 4.30 11.17
C ALA A 64 8.80 4.14 9.65
N ARG A 65 9.38 5.15 9.01
CA ARG A 65 9.72 5.15 7.58
C ARG A 65 11.23 5.05 7.33
N GLU A 66 12.02 4.97 8.39
CA GLU A 66 13.48 4.99 8.35
C GLU A 66 14.05 6.12 7.47
N VAL A 67 13.44 7.32 7.54
CA VAL A 67 13.89 8.50 6.79
C VAL A 67 14.66 9.43 7.70
N GLN A 68 15.85 9.84 7.29
CA GLN A 68 16.62 10.89 7.95
C GLN A 68 17.08 11.92 6.91
N PHE A 69 17.01 13.21 7.24
CA PHE A 69 17.37 14.29 6.32
C PHE A 69 18.14 15.40 7.05
N TRP A 70 19.40 15.59 6.65
CA TRP A 70 20.29 16.64 7.13
C TRP A 70 20.30 17.79 6.11
N ASP A 71 19.54 18.85 6.39
CA ASP A 71 19.43 20.02 5.52
C ASP A 71 20.59 21.02 5.68
N GLU A 72 21.31 20.97 6.81
CA GLU A 72 22.44 21.86 7.10
C GLU A 72 23.80 21.36 6.56
N GLU A 73 23.89 20.13 6.06
CA GLU A 73 25.11 19.62 5.43
C GLU A 73 25.34 20.20 4.01
N GLU A 74 26.59 20.15 3.52
CA GLU A 74 26.96 20.64 2.19
C GLU A 74 27.72 19.54 1.41
N PRO A 75 27.03 18.77 0.52
CA PRO A 75 25.62 18.87 0.17
C PRO A 75 24.68 18.31 1.26
N PRO A 76 23.40 18.74 1.32
CA PRO A 76 22.39 18.11 2.17
C PRO A 76 22.35 16.60 1.96
N GLN A 77 22.04 15.83 3.00
CA GLN A 77 22.04 14.36 2.93
C GLN A 77 20.66 13.79 3.24
N LEU A 78 20.18 12.89 2.39
CA LEU A 78 19.01 12.06 2.64
C LEU A 78 19.45 10.62 2.92
N PHE A 79 18.87 10.01 3.94
CA PHE A 79 19.00 8.58 4.19
C PHE A 79 17.62 7.92 4.12
N LEU A 80 17.54 6.81 3.39
CA LEU A 80 16.37 5.93 3.31
C LEU A 80 16.82 4.54 3.77
N GLY A 81 16.44 4.15 5.00
CA GLY A 81 16.99 2.97 5.66
C GLY A 81 18.49 3.11 5.89
N SER A 82 19.29 2.34 5.15
CA SER A 82 20.76 2.36 5.22
C SER A 82 21.45 3.00 4.01
N GLU A 83 20.67 3.43 3.02
CA GLU A 83 21.18 4.08 1.81
C GLU A 83 21.30 5.57 2.02
N GLN A 84 22.43 6.15 1.61
CA GLN A 84 22.74 7.58 1.71
C GLN A 84 22.74 8.21 0.32
N PHE A 85 22.13 9.39 0.21
CA PHE A 85 22.04 10.17 -1.02
C PHE A 85 22.51 11.61 -0.79
N ASP A 86 23.45 12.06 -1.61
CA ASP A 86 23.86 13.46 -1.66
C ASP A 86 22.83 14.28 -2.44
N CYS A 87 22.27 15.31 -1.80
CA CYS A 87 21.19 16.11 -2.33
C CYS A 87 21.66 17.50 -2.75
N GLY A 88 21.33 17.92 -3.96
CA GLY A 88 21.46 19.32 -4.38
C GLY A 88 20.17 20.07 -4.10
N PHE A 89 20.28 21.28 -3.52
CA PHE A 89 19.19 22.25 -3.59
C PHE A 89 18.89 22.55 -5.06
N ALA A 90 17.61 22.58 -5.43
CA ALA A 90 17.18 22.93 -6.78
C ALA A 90 16.65 24.38 -6.81
N PRO A 91 17.52 25.42 -6.83
CA PRO A 91 17.12 26.82 -6.76
C PRO A 91 16.35 27.20 -8.02
N GLY A 92 15.11 27.67 -7.85
CA GLY A 92 14.31 28.05 -9.01
C GLY A 92 13.94 26.86 -9.88
N GLY A 93 13.87 25.66 -9.30
CA GLY A 93 12.85 24.74 -9.75
C GLY A 93 11.55 25.54 -9.78
N ALA A 94 11.12 25.98 -10.98
CA ALA A 94 9.76 25.68 -11.38
C ALA A 94 9.55 24.32 -10.77
N GLY A 95 8.72 24.24 -9.74
CA GLY A 95 8.75 23.03 -8.93
C GLY A 95 8.68 21.85 -9.90
N TYR A 96 8.65 20.68 -9.34
CA TYR A 96 7.53 19.91 -9.81
C TYR A 96 6.27 20.75 -9.40
N ALA A 97 5.96 21.87 -10.10
CA ALA A 97 4.63 22.17 -10.57
C ALA A 97 4.32 20.86 -11.25
N GLN A 98 3.83 19.94 -10.42
CA GLN A 98 3.40 18.63 -10.79
C GLN A 98 2.58 18.93 -12.02
N PRO A 99 3.11 18.69 -13.24
CA PRO A 99 2.60 19.32 -14.45
C PRO A 99 1.12 19.07 -14.40
N ALA A 100 0.30 20.13 -14.22
CA ALA A 100 -1.02 20.05 -13.56
C ALA A 100 -1.68 18.74 -13.95
N PRO A 101 -1.69 17.73 -13.04
CA PRO A 101 -1.48 16.31 -13.35
C PRO A 101 -1.93 16.08 -14.78
N GLU A 102 -0.99 16.18 -15.74
CA GLU A 102 -1.30 16.05 -17.16
C GLU A 102 -2.15 14.81 -17.21
N ALA A 103 -3.45 14.98 -17.50
CA ALA A 103 -4.49 14.02 -17.13
C ALA A 103 -3.97 12.66 -17.57
N THR A 104 -3.37 11.94 -16.63
CA THR A 104 -2.52 10.82 -17.00
C THR A 104 -3.57 9.86 -17.45
N GLU A 105 -3.60 9.58 -18.76
CA GLU A 105 -4.63 8.73 -19.32
C GLU A 105 -4.65 7.50 -18.44
N ALA A 106 -5.72 7.36 -17.66
CA ALA A 106 -5.71 6.44 -16.54
C ALA A 106 -5.36 5.08 -17.14
N THR A 107 -4.23 4.51 -16.72
CA THR A 107 -3.80 3.21 -17.24
C THR A 107 -5.01 2.30 -17.11
N PRO A 108 -5.50 1.74 -18.23
CA PRO A 108 -6.73 0.99 -18.20
C PRO A 108 -6.57 -0.14 -17.19
N ALA A 109 -7.55 -0.25 -16.28
CA ALA A 109 -7.49 -1.27 -15.24
C ALA A 109 -7.36 -2.66 -15.87
N PRO A 110 -6.63 -3.59 -15.23
CA PRO A 110 -6.51 -4.96 -15.70
C PRO A 110 -7.88 -5.60 -15.98
N VAL A 111 -7.99 -6.33 -17.09
CA VAL A 111 -9.22 -6.93 -17.57
C VAL A 111 -9.20 -8.43 -17.30
N ALA A 112 -10.18 -8.90 -16.52
CA ALA A 112 -10.41 -10.33 -16.33
C ALA A 112 -11.16 -10.92 -17.54
N LYS A 113 -10.61 -11.98 -18.13
CA LYS A 113 -11.24 -12.78 -19.18
C LYS A 113 -11.66 -14.13 -18.62
N PRO A 114 -12.92 -14.56 -18.81
CA PRO A 114 -13.36 -15.88 -18.36
C PRO A 114 -12.49 -16.99 -18.98
N TYR A 115 -12.13 -17.99 -18.19
CA TYR A 115 -11.30 -19.13 -18.59
C TYR A 115 -12.05 -20.47 -18.46
N ALA A 116 -12.63 -20.78 -17.31
CA ALA A 116 -13.43 -21.99 -17.10
C ALA A 116 -14.41 -21.81 -15.93
N SER A 117 -15.40 -22.70 -15.82
CA SER A 117 -16.27 -22.79 -14.64
C SER A 117 -16.25 -24.23 -14.15
N VAL A 118 -15.91 -24.45 -12.88
CA VAL A 118 -15.71 -25.81 -12.33
C VAL A 118 -16.22 -25.90 -10.90
N LYS A 119 -17.20 -26.77 -10.67
CA LYS A 119 -17.72 -27.09 -9.32
C LYS A 119 -18.12 -25.86 -8.49
N GLY A 120 -18.68 -24.82 -9.12
CA GLY A 120 -19.11 -23.60 -8.45
C GLY A 120 -18.02 -22.53 -8.30
N TRP A 121 -16.85 -22.75 -8.91
CA TRP A 121 -15.78 -21.76 -9.05
C TRP A 121 -15.72 -21.21 -10.47
N GLU A 122 -15.50 -19.91 -10.59
CA GLU A 122 -15.25 -19.23 -11.85
C GLU A 122 -13.75 -18.95 -11.98
N VAL A 123 -13.13 -19.50 -13.01
CA VAL A 123 -11.71 -19.31 -13.31
C VAL A 123 -11.58 -18.27 -14.41
N SER A 124 -10.72 -17.28 -14.20
CA SER A 124 -10.44 -16.20 -15.14
C SER A 124 -8.95 -15.93 -15.27
N ALA A 125 -8.54 -15.45 -16.44
CA ALA A 125 -7.21 -14.93 -16.69
C ALA A 125 -7.23 -13.40 -16.64
N LEU A 126 -6.29 -12.80 -15.92
CA LEU A 126 -6.14 -11.36 -15.80
C LEU A 126 -5.12 -10.86 -16.83
N PHE A 127 -5.47 -9.79 -17.55
CA PHE A 127 -4.60 -9.14 -18.53
C PHE A 127 -4.46 -7.66 -18.24
N ASP A 128 -3.25 -7.13 -18.35
CA ASP A 128 -3.00 -5.70 -18.44
C ASP A 128 -2.73 -5.36 -19.91
N GLY A 129 -3.73 -4.76 -20.57
CA GLY A 129 -3.76 -4.63 -22.02
C GLY A 129 -3.69 -6.00 -22.73
N ALA A 130 -2.57 -6.24 -23.43
CA ALA A 130 -2.29 -7.50 -24.12
C ALA A 130 -1.43 -8.47 -23.29
N THR A 131 -0.89 -8.02 -22.15
CA THR A 131 0.05 -8.77 -21.33
C THR A 131 -0.71 -9.65 -20.36
N PHE A 132 -0.39 -10.94 -20.33
CA PHE A 132 -0.90 -11.88 -19.34
C PHE A 132 -0.29 -11.57 -17.95
N VAL A 133 -1.13 -11.48 -16.92
CA VAL A 133 -0.72 -11.14 -15.55
C VAL A 133 -0.83 -12.35 -14.63
N SER A 134 -2.03 -12.94 -14.53
CA SER A 134 -2.30 -14.04 -13.59
C SER A 134 -3.52 -14.86 -14.04
N CYS A 135 -3.73 -16.00 -13.40
CA CYS A 135 -5.00 -16.71 -13.44
C CYS A 135 -5.52 -16.89 -12.03
N GLY A 136 -6.83 -16.85 -11.84
CA GLY A 136 -7.43 -17.04 -10.52
C GLY A 136 -8.81 -17.65 -10.58
N GLY A 137 -9.18 -18.35 -9.51
CA GLY A 137 -10.49 -18.90 -9.27
C GLY A 137 -11.22 -18.11 -8.20
N ALA A 138 -12.49 -17.78 -8.46
CA ALA A 138 -13.35 -17.04 -7.54
C ALA A 138 -14.61 -17.85 -7.17
N SER A 139 -15.03 -17.75 -5.91
CA SER A 139 -16.27 -18.31 -5.40
C SER A 139 -17.00 -17.25 -4.56
N GLN A 140 -18.25 -16.95 -4.93
CA GLN A 140 -19.12 -16.08 -4.15
C GLN A 140 -19.95 -16.94 -3.18
N GLN A 141 -19.78 -16.70 -1.88
CA GLN A 141 -20.49 -17.43 -0.82
C GLN A 141 -21.19 -16.46 0.13
N ALA A 142 -21.93 -16.99 1.11
CA ALA A 142 -22.57 -16.19 2.16
C ALA A 142 -21.54 -15.40 3.00
N ALA A 143 -20.33 -15.94 3.14
CA ALA A 143 -19.18 -15.32 3.79
C ALA A 143 -18.49 -14.23 2.94
N GLY A 144 -18.98 -13.98 1.71
CA GLY A 144 -18.37 -13.06 0.76
C GLY A 144 -17.55 -13.77 -0.33
N LEU A 145 -16.81 -12.97 -1.09
CA LEU A 145 -15.94 -13.44 -2.17
C LEU A 145 -14.70 -14.12 -1.59
N LEU A 146 -14.38 -15.33 -2.05
CA LEU A 146 -13.05 -15.93 -1.89
C LEU A 146 -12.42 -16.05 -3.28
N LYS A 147 -11.25 -15.46 -3.46
CA LYS A 147 -10.45 -15.59 -4.67
C LYS A 147 -9.11 -16.25 -4.34
N VAL A 148 -8.64 -17.09 -5.25
CA VAL A 148 -7.33 -17.74 -5.19
C VAL A 148 -6.64 -17.49 -6.53
N ASP A 149 -5.55 -16.75 -6.53
CA ASP A 149 -4.81 -16.38 -7.73
C ASP A 149 -3.44 -17.05 -7.77
N GLN A 150 -3.01 -17.40 -8.99
CA GLN A 150 -1.65 -17.76 -9.32
C GLN A 150 -1.04 -16.66 -10.19
N ALA A 151 0.01 -16.03 -9.68
CA ALA A 151 0.80 -15.01 -10.34
C ALA A 151 2.27 -15.48 -10.49
N PRO A 152 3.12 -14.78 -11.25
CA PRO A 152 4.54 -15.13 -11.41
C PRO A 152 5.32 -15.20 -10.09
N TRP A 153 4.89 -14.47 -9.05
CA TRP A 153 5.53 -14.45 -7.74
C TRP A 153 4.95 -15.47 -6.75
N GLY A 154 3.87 -16.17 -7.08
CA GLY A 154 3.30 -17.21 -6.23
C GLY A 154 1.77 -17.22 -6.20
N TRP A 155 1.24 -17.86 -5.17
CA TRP A 155 -0.19 -17.98 -4.93
C TRP A 155 -0.64 -16.97 -3.86
N GLU A 156 -1.84 -16.43 -4.05
CA GLU A 156 -2.45 -15.48 -3.14
C GLU A 156 -3.92 -15.79 -2.93
N ILE A 157 -4.46 -15.43 -1.77
CA ILE A 157 -5.89 -15.33 -1.55
C ILE A 157 -6.32 -13.87 -1.48
N THR A 158 -7.52 -13.60 -1.97
CA THR A 158 -8.23 -12.34 -1.72
C THR A 158 -9.54 -12.64 -0.99
N VAL A 159 -9.76 -11.92 0.11
CA VAL A 159 -10.97 -11.99 0.94
C VAL A 159 -11.52 -10.59 1.21
N PRO A 160 -12.79 -10.42 1.59
CA PRO A 160 -13.33 -9.13 1.97
C PRO A 160 -12.65 -8.62 3.23
N ALA A 161 -12.49 -7.30 3.34
CA ALA A 161 -11.96 -6.64 4.51
C ALA A 161 -12.68 -5.31 4.75
N SER A 162 -12.64 -4.82 5.99
CA SER A 162 -13.21 -3.52 6.35
C SER A 162 -12.28 -2.33 6.05
N ARG A 163 -10.98 -2.59 5.94
CA ARG A 163 -9.95 -1.58 5.66
C ARG A 163 -9.65 -1.50 4.16
N THR A 164 -9.17 -0.34 3.71
CA THR A 164 -8.88 -0.05 2.30
C THR A 164 -7.40 0.24 2.00
N GLU A 165 -6.56 0.29 3.03
CA GLU A 165 -5.13 0.60 2.90
C GLU A 165 -4.31 0.03 4.06
N GLY A 166 -3.00 -0.08 3.85
CA GLY A 166 -2.04 -0.55 4.85
C GLY A 166 -1.91 -2.08 4.92
N PHE A 167 -1.35 -2.54 6.03
CA PHE A 167 -1.10 -3.96 6.30
C PHE A 167 -1.54 -4.33 7.71
N GLU A 168 -1.91 -5.59 7.92
CA GLU A 168 -2.28 -6.12 9.22
C GLU A 168 -1.93 -7.60 9.34
N GLY A 169 -1.61 -8.04 10.55
CA GLY A 169 -1.40 -9.46 10.84
C GLY A 169 -2.72 -10.23 10.94
N GLY A 170 -2.67 -11.53 10.74
CA GLY A 170 -3.83 -12.39 10.94
C GLY A 170 -3.49 -13.87 10.85
N LEU A 171 -4.52 -14.70 10.91
CA LEU A 171 -4.43 -16.13 10.69
C LEU A 171 -5.23 -16.54 9.47
N VAL A 172 -4.63 -17.39 8.65
CA VAL A 172 -5.34 -18.22 7.67
C VAL A 172 -5.37 -19.63 8.22
N THR A 173 -6.55 -20.20 8.36
CA THR A 173 -6.75 -21.55 8.91
C THR A 173 -7.43 -22.42 7.85
N ILE A 174 -6.82 -23.56 7.51
CA ILE A 174 -7.41 -24.54 6.61
C ILE A 174 -7.68 -25.82 7.40
N ASP A 175 -8.95 -26.21 7.50
CA ASP A 175 -9.40 -27.35 8.32
C ASP A 175 -8.83 -27.33 9.75
N GLY A 176 -8.82 -26.16 10.38
CA GLY A 176 -8.31 -25.98 11.75
C GLY A 176 -6.79 -25.91 11.89
N LYS A 177 -6.02 -25.99 10.80
CA LYS A 177 -4.55 -25.81 10.82
C LYS A 177 -4.21 -24.34 10.57
N PRO A 178 -3.78 -23.59 11.61
CA PRO A 178 -3.51 -22.17 11.48
C PRO A 178 -2.16 -21.94 10.79
N VAL A 179 -2.09 -20.85 10.03
CA VAL A 179 -0.85 -20.29 9.50
C VAL A 179 -0.89 -18.79 9.72
N ASP A 180 0.17 -18.25 10.30
CA ASP A 180 0.36 -16.81 10.44
C ASP A 180 0.44 -16.19 9.05
N SER A 181 -0.24 -15.06 8.86
CA SER A 181 -0.31 -14.38 7.57
C SER A 181 -0.30 -12.87 7.78
N GLN A 182 0.30 -12.17 6.82
CA GLN A 182 0.20 -10.73 6.71
C GLN A 182 -0.72 -10.41 5.55
N PHE A 183 -1.67 -9.53 5.79
CA PHE A 183 -2.65 -9.09 4.80
C PHE A 183 -2.33 -7.67 4.35
N GLY A 184 -2.28 -7.45 3.04
CA GLY A 184 -2.28 -6.12 2.43
C GLY A 184 -3.70 -5.73 2.03
N PHE A 185 -4.11 -4.51 2.34
CA PHE A 185 -5.45 -4.02 1.99
C PHE A 185 -5.46 -3.27 0.66
N THR A 186 -6.60 -3.33 -0.01
CA THR A 186 -6.83 -2.73 -1.32
C THR A 186 -7.96 -1.69 -1.25
N PRO A 187 -7.97 -0.69 -2.14
CA PRO A 187 -9.05 0.31 -2.20
C PRO A 187 -10.46 -0.28 -2.36
N GLU A 188 -10.56 -1.51 -2.89
CA GLU A 188 -11.82 -2.24 -3.10
C GLU A 188 -12.37 -2.93 -1.84
N SER A 189 -11.83 -2.61 -0.65
CA SER A 189 -12.23 -3.26 0.62
C SER A 189 -11.99 -4.77 0.58
N THR A 190 -10.83 -5.17 0.05
CA THR A 190 -10.36 -6.55 0.10
C THR A 190 -8.96 -6.63 0.70
N ALA A 191 -8.65 -7.78 1.30
CA ALA A 191 -7.36 -8.11 1.85
C ALA A 191 -6.71 -9.26 1.06
N ILE A 192 -5.43 -9.11 0.76
CA ILE A 192 -4.63 -10.08 0.01
C ILE A 192 -3.57 -10.67 0.92
N ALA A 193 -3.41 -11.99 0.90
CA ALA A 193 -2.33 -12.69 1.59
C ALA A 193 -1.70 -13.76 0.70
N GLY A 194 -0.37 -13.86 0.75
CA GLY A 194 0.38 -14.91 0.08
C GLY A 194 0.15 -16.29 0.70
N ILE A 195 0.18 -17.31 -0.15
CA ILE A 195 0.02 -18.71 0.22
C ILE A 195 1.22 -19.51 -0.30
N SER A 196 1.87 -20.25 0.59
CA SER A 196 2.94 -21.19 0.26
C SER A 196 2.42 -22.47 -0.39
N GLU A 197 3.28 -23.22 -1.08
CA GLU A 197 2.90 -24.49 -1.71
C GLU A 197 2.28 -25.50 -0.72
N GLY A 198 2.81 -25.60 0.51
CA GLY A 198 2.24 -26.50 1.52
C GLY A 198 0.83 -26.09 1.97
N GLN A 199 0.51 -24.79 1.92
CA GLN A 199 -0.84 -24.31 2.16
C GLN A 199 -1.74 -24.49 0.93
N LEU A 200 -1.19 -24.43 -0.28
CA LEU A 200 -1.92 -24.73 -1.52
C LEU A 200 -2.40 -26.18 -1.53
N ASP A 201 -1.56 -27.14 -1.11
CA ASP A 201 -1.96 -28.54 -0.95
C ASP A 201 -3.12 -28.70 0.05
N ALA A 202 -3.07 -27.93 1.15
CA ALA A 202 -4.16 -27.89 2.11
C ALA A 202 -5.42 -27.26 1.51
N LEU A 203 -5.30 -26.21 0.69
CA LEU A 203 -6.43 -25.60 0.00
C LEU A 203 -7.05 -26.53 -1.05
N PHE A 204 -6.23 -27.31 -1.75
CA PHE A 204 -6.63 -28.30 -2.75
C PHE A 204 -7.46 -29.44 -2.15
N ASN A 205 -7.04 -29.92 -0.97
CA ASN A 205 -7.65 -31.07 -0.29
C ASN A 205 -8.60 -30.69 0.84
N GLY A 206 -8.68 -29.41 1.18
CA GLY A 206 -9.36 -28.92 2.36
C GLY A 206 -10.87 -28.83 2.20
N THR A 207 -11.56 -28.66 3.32
CA THR A 207 -13.02 -28.51 3.36
C THR A 207 -13.49 -27.11 3.72
N SER A 208 -12.71 -26.39 4.52
CA SER A 208 -12.98 -25.02 4.93
C SER A 208 -11.72 -24.18 5.03
N LEU A 209 -11.83 -22.92 4.61
CA LEU A 209 -10.83 -21.88 4.86
C LEU A 209 -11.45 -20.84 5.77
N THR A 210 -10.71 -20.46 6.81
CA THR A 210 -11.12 -19.44 7.78
C THR A 210 -10.04 -18.37 7.84
N THR A 211 -10.43 -17.10 7.77
CA THR A 211 -9.52 -15.98 8.01
C THR A 211 -9.90 -15.26 9.30
N ARG A 212 -8.87 -14.81 10.02
CA ARG A 212 -8.99 -13.93 11.18
C ARG A 212 -7.94 -12.84 11.09
N ILE A 213 -8.31 -11.73 10.48
CA ILE A 213 -7.48 -10.51 10.38
C ILE A 213 -7.61 -9.76 11.71
N ASN A 214 -6.52 -9.22 12.26
CA ASN A 214 -6.57 -8.53 13.55
C ASN A 214 -7.54 -7.33 13.51
N GLY A 215 -8.51 -7.34 14.43
CA GLY A 215 -9.55 -6.31 14.50
C GLY A 215 -10.77 -6.58 13.60
N GLU A 216 -10.78 -7.67 12.84
CA GLU A 216 -11.93 -8.10 12.01
C GLU A 216 -12.59 -9.37 12.56
N PRO A 217 -13.89 -9.58 12.29
CA PRO A 217 -14.55 -10.83 12.64
C PRO A 217 -13.97 -12.00 11.84
N GLU A 218 -13.93 -13.17 12.47
CA GLU A 218 -13.55 -14.41 11.79
C GLU A 218 -14.57 -14.75 10.69
N THR A 219 -14.06 -15.10 9.51
CA THR A 219 -14.88 -15.41 8.33
C THR A 219 -14.49 -16.77 7.77
N THR A 220 -15.46 -17.60 7.40
CA THR A 220 -15.22 -18.98 6.94
C THR A 220 -15.92 -19.26 5.61
N TRP A 221 -15.17 -19.84 4.67
CA TRP A 221 -15.63 -20.29 3.36
C TRP A 221 -15.56 -21.80 3.26
N SER A 222 -16.48 -22.38 2.48
CA SER A 222 -16.34 -23.75 2.01
C SER A 222 -15.30 -23.83 0.89
N LEU A 223 -14.45 -24.85 0.95
CA LEU A 223 -13.51 -25.20 -0.11
C LEU A 223 -14.05 -26.27 -1.07
N ALA A 224 -15.37 -26.52 -1.07
CA ALA A 224 -15.95 -27.48 -2.00
C ALA A 224 -15.59 -27.15 -3.46
N GLY A 225 -14.94 -28.10 -4.13
CA GLY A 225 -14.50 -27.92 -5.53
C GLY A 225 -13.18 -27.18 -5.72
N SER A 226 -12.51 -26.72 -4.66
CA SER A 226 -11.25 -25.96 -4.74
C SER A 226 -10.15 -26.71 -5.49
N GLY A 227 -9.98 -28.02 -5.27
CA GLY A 227 -8.95 -28.77 -6.00
C GLY A 227 -9.17 -28.82 -7.51
N ALA A 228 -10.42 -28.93 -7.96
CA ALA A 228 -10.74 -28.87 -9.39
C ALA A 228 -10.55 -27.45 -9.96
N MET A 229 -10.79 -26.43 -9.14
CA MET A 229 -10.50 -25.02 -9.47
C MET A 229 -8.99 -24.79 -9.59
N VAL A 230 -8.18 -25.20 -8.62
CA VAL A 230 -6.71 -25.03 -8.62
C VAL A 230 -6.11 -25.66 -9.87
N GLY A 231 -6.49 -26.90 -10.21
CA GLY A 231 -6.00 -27.52 -11.44
C GLY A 231 -6.39 -26.76 -12.72
N LYS A 232 -7.52 -26.03 -12.72
CA LYS A 232 -7.91 -25.16 -13.84
C LYS A 232 -7.18 -23.82 -13.83
N VAL A 233 -6.85 -23.28 -12.67
CA VAL A 233 -5.99 -22.09 -12.53
C VAL A 233 -4.58 -22.41 -13.04
N GLU A 234 -4.01 -23.55 -12.68
CA GLU A 234 -2.70 -23.98 -13.17
C GLU A 234 -2.69 -24.18 -14.68
N GLU A 235 -3.70 -24.86 -15.24
CA GLU A 235 -3.85 -25.01 -16.69
C GLU A 235 -3.96 -23.63 -17.37
N CYS A 236 -4.76 -22.72 -16.82
CA CYS A 236 -4.91 -21.35 -17.28
C CYS A 236 -3.57 -20.62 -17.28
N PHE A 237 -2.82 -20.70 -16.19
CA PHE A 237 -1.56 -20.01 -16.02
C PHE A 237 -0.49 -20.53 -16.99
N GLN A 238 -0.37 -21.85 -17.13
CA GLN A 238 0.53 -22.50 -18.08
C GLN A 238 0.21 -22.13 -19.53
N ARG A 239 -1.06 -21.89 -19.84
CA ARG A 239 -1.52 -21.45 -21.16
C ARG A 239 -1.61 -19.94 -21.32
N GLN A 240 -1.19 -19.16 -20.33
CA GLN A 240 -1.25 -17.69 -20.32
C GLN A 240 -2.67 -17.17 -20.64
N GLY A 241 -3.69 -17.85 -20.10
CA GLY A 241 -5.10 -17.52 -20.29
C GLY A 241 -5.70 -17.92 -21.64
N VAL A 242 -4.95 -18.62 -22.50
CA VAL A 242 -5.47 -19.15 -23.77
C VAL A 242 -6.26 -20.44 -23.52
N ARG A 243 -7.53 -20.45 -23.94
CA ARG A 243 -8.43 -21.60 -23.83
C ARG A 243 -8.09 -22.69 -24.86
#